data_AF-A0A7V9M4S8-F1
#
_entry.id   AF-A0A7V9M4S8-F1
#
_cell.length_a   1.000
_cell.length_b   1.000
_cell.length_c   1.000
_cell.angle_alpha   90.00
_cell.angle_beta   90.00
_cell.angle_gamma   90.00
#
_symmetry.space_group_name_H-M   'P 1'
#
loop_
_entity.id
_entity.type
_entity.pdbx_description
1 polymer ?
#
loop_
_entity_poly.entity_id
_entity_poly.type
_entity_poly.pdbx_seq_one_letter_code
_entity_poly.pdbx_strand_id
1 'polypeptide(L)'
;GPLAWARAGEGAWHPVALGVSARARAESWELRAADEQELRDLLEVLTLSRHDATVGWALDRFEMGCERGLEVEALSDYLLGLRALVGDAGNGLEPAIAGRLAALCAPAADRPDAEGRVRLAFTLERQVIHGGGPALESPRGVVREAERHLRALLRDVLCGYLEPDLRRVADEILAATAYESELDAELRVHDARAVASPS
;
A
#
# COMPACT_ATOMS: atom_id res chain seq x y z
N GLY A 1 -13.69 25.76 8.14
CA GLY A 1 -13.22 24.45 7.69
C GLY A 1 -14.08 23.97 6.54
N PRO A 2 -13.73 22.86 5.87
CA PRO A 2 -14.61 22.24 4.88
C PRO A 2 -15.98 21.92 5.51
N LEU A 3 -17.04 22.14 4.75
CA LEU A 3 -18.43 21.93 5.18
C LEU A 3 -19.03 20.81 4.34
N ALA A 4 -19.71 19.87 4.99
CA ALA A 4 -20.66 18.97 4.35
C ALA A 4 -22.07 19.54 4.48
N TRP A 5 -23.00 18.95 3.74
CA TRP A 5 -24.42 19.22 3.86
C TRP A 5 -25.11 17.91 4.24
N ALA A 6 -25.93 17.94 5.29
CA ALA A 6 -26.71 16.80 5.73
C ALA A 6 -28.20 17.14 5.72
N ARG A 7 -29.03 16.12 5.49
CA ARG A 7 -30.49 16.22 5.53
C ARG A 7 -31.02 15.05 6.34
N ALA A 8 -31.70 15.34 7.45
CA ALA A 8 -32.41 14.34 8.23
C ALA A 8 -33.82 14.13 7.68
N GLY A 9 -34.09 12.95 7.09
CA GLY A 9 -35.38 12.63 6.48
C GLY A 9 -35.77 13.61 5.37
N GLU A 10 -36.99 14.16 5.44
CA GLU A 10 -37.46 15.17 4.48
C GLU A 10 -37.14 16.62 4.89
N GLY A 11 -36.34 16.86 5.94
CA GLY A 11 -36.03 18.20 6.47
C GLY A 11 -35.21 19.10 5.52
N ALA A 12 -34.85 20.30 5.96
CA ALA A 12 -33.97 21.17 5.18
C ALA A 12 -32.51 20.68 5.23
N TRP A 13 -31.76 20.92 4.13
CA TRP A 13 -30.32 20.73 4.13
C TRP A 13 -29.67 21.72 5.09
N HIS A 14 -28.79 21.24 5.97
CA HIS A 14 -28.03 22.10 6.87
C HIS A 14 -26.53 21.82 6.75
N PRO A 15 -25.68 22.84 6.93
CA PRO A 15 -24.24 22.66 6.91
C PRO A 15 -23.81 21.86 8.15
N VAL A 16 -22.89 20.93 7.96
CA VAL A 16 -22.22 20.16 9.02
C VAL A 16 -20.73 20.40 8.88
N ALA A 17 -20.07 20.74 9.99
CA ALA A 17 -18.62 20.84 10.01
C ALA A 17 -18.04 19.45 9.80
N LEU A 18 -17.31 19.26 8.70
CA LEU A 18 -16.49 18.07 8.53
C LEU A 18 -15.31 18.23 9.49
N GLY A 19 -15.16 17.33 10.45
CA GLY A 19 -14.07 17.33 11.43
C GLY A 19 -12.67 17.20 10.80
N VAL A 20 -12.60 16.96 9.49
CA VAL A 20 -11.36 16.95 8.71
C VAL A 20 -10.84 18.37 8.49
N SER A 21 -9.67 18.65 9.06
CA SER A 21 -8.86 19.84 8.73
C SER A 21 -8.08 19.68 7.42
N ALA A 22 -8.18 18.50 6.80
CA ALA A 22 -7.46 18.14 5.60
C ALA A 22 -7.90 18.99 4.41
N ARG A 23 -6.94 19.70 3.82
CA ARG A 23 -7.10 20.24 2.48
C ARG A 23 -7.10 19.05 1.53
N ALA A 24 -8.15 18.86 0.73
CA ALA A 24 -8.18 17.81 -0.28
C ALA A 24 -6.89 17.91 -1.11
N ARG A 25 -6.06 16.87 -1.05
CA ARG A 25 -4.76 16.82 -1.77
C ARG A 25 -4.95 16.60 -3.28
N ALA A 26 -6.18 16.28 -3.70
CA ALA A 26 -6.56 15.97 -5.08
C ALA A 26 -7.51 17.01 -5.66
N GLU A 27 -7.67 16.97 -6.99
CA GLU A 27 -8.67 17.72 -7.73
C GLU A 27 -10.09 17.38 -7.24
N SER A 28 -10.99 18.37 -7.34
CA SER A 28 -12.40 18.18 -6.98
C SER A 28 -13.02 17.09 -7.83
N TRP A 29 -13.50 16.02 -7.20
CA TRP A 29 -14.30 15.00 -7.84
C TRP A 29 -15.77 15.40 -7.85
N GLU A 30 -16.42 15.29 -9.01
CA GLU A 30 -17.86 15.52 -9.18
C GLU A 30 -18.55 14.16 -9.39
N LEU A 31 -19.47 13.81 -8.48
CA LEU A 31 -20.31 12.62 -8.62
C LEU A 31 -21.49 12.97 -9.51
N ARG A 32 -21.61 12.30 -10.67
CA ARG A 32 -22.76 12.51 -11.57
C ARG A 32 -23.96 11.73 -11.04
N ALA A 33 -25.16 12.22 -11.32
CA ALA A 33 -26.41 11.55 -10.91
C ALA A 33 -26.53 10.11 -11.45
N ALA A 34 -25.91 9.81 -12.60
CA ALA A 34 -25.89 8.46 -13.17
C ALA A 34 -25.03 7.47 -12.35
N ASP A 35 -24.01 7.97 -11.64
CA ASP A 35 -23.05 7.16 -10.89
C ASP A 35 -23.51 6.91 -9.44
N GLU A 36 -24.61 7.52 -9.02
CA GLU A 36 -25.10 7.48 -7.63
C GLU A 36 -25.50 6.07 -7.18
N GLN A 37 -26.16 5.30 -8.06
CA GLN A 37 -26.57 3.94 -7.74
C GLN A 37 -25.36 3.01 -7.60
N GLU A 38 -24.41 3.10 -8.53
CA GLU A 38 -23.17 2.32 -8.49
C GLU A 38 -22.37 2.61 -7.22
N LEU A 39 -22.30 3.88 -6.80
CA LEU A 39 -21.65 4.25 -5.55
C LEU A 39 -22.38 3.66 -4.33
N ARG A 40 -23.72 3.67 -4.31
CA ARG A 40 -24.49 3.08 -3.20
C ARG A 40 -24.28 1.58 -3.10
N ASP A 41 -24.29 0.87 -4.23
CA ASP A 41 -24.06 -0.57 -4.27
C ASP A 41 -22.63 -0.90 -3.77
N LEU A 42 -21.63 -0.12 -4.17
CA LEU A 42 -20.26 -0.22 -3.67
C LEU A 42 -20.19 -0.01 -2.15
N LEU A 43 -20.81 1.06 -1.64
CA LEU A 43 -20.81 1.38 -0.21
C LEU A 43 -21.51 0.30 0.61
N GLU A 44 -22.59 -0.29 0.11
CA GLU A 44 -23.28 -1.40 0.76
C GLU A 44 -22.38 -2.63 0.86
N VAL A 45 -21.71 -2.99 -0.23
CA VAL A 45 -20.71 -4.08 -0.24
C VAL A 45 -19.59 -3.83 0.76
N LEU A 46 -19.05 -2.60 0.81
CA LEU A 46 -18.00 -2.23 1.75
C LEU A 46 -18.48 -2.28 3.21
N THR A 47 -19.71 -1.86 3.49
CA THR A 47 -20.27 -1.86 4.86
C THR A 47 -20.50 -3.28 5.37
N LEU A 48 -20.85 -4.21 4.49
CA LEU A 48 -21.08 -5.62 4.81
C LEU A 48 -19.77 -6.41 4.89
N SER A 49 -18.70 -5.91 4.30
CA SER A 49 -17.39 -6.54 4.31
C SER A 49 -16.77 -6.43 5.69
N ARG A 50 -16.75 -7.55 6.43
CA ARG A 50 -15.97 -7.64 7.67
C ARG A 50 -14.52 -7.89 7.32
N HIS A 51 -13.70 -6.86 7.47
CA HIS A 51 -12.26 -7.01 7.35
C HIS A 51 -11.66 -7.47 8.68
N ASP A 52 -10.56 -8.21 8.61
CA ASP A 52 -9.78 -8.53 9.79
C ASP A 52 -9.28 -7.24 10.45
N ALA A 53 -9.07 -7.27 11.78
CA ALA A 53 -8.64 -6.14 12.58
C ALA A 53 -7.36 -5.47 12.03
N THR A 54 -6.47 -6.26 11.42
CA THR A 54 -5.25 -5.78 10.75
C THR A 54 -5.55 -4.87 9.56
N VAL A 55 -6.50 -5.26 8.71
CA VAL A 55 -6.91 -4.48 7.52
C VAL A 55 -7.65 -3.22 7.96
N GLY A 56 -8.55 -3.33 8.95
CA GLY A 56 -9.23 -2.17 9.53
C GLY A 56 -8.23 -1.16 10.09
N TRP A 57 -7.25 -1.62 10.87
CA TRP A 57 -6.21 -0.74 11.40
C TRP A 57 -5.34 -0.11 10.30
N ALA A 58 -4.96 -0.87 9.27
CA ALA A 58 -4.19 -0.32 8.14
C ALA A 58 -4.98 0.75 7.37
N LEU A 59 -6.29 0.58 7.23
CA LEU A 59 -7.19 1.57 6.64
C LEU A 59 -7.25 2.85 7.48
N ASP A 60 -7.41 2.74 8.81
CA ASP A 60 -7.39 3.89 9.72
C ASP A 60 -6.07 4.68 9.57
N ARG A 61 -4.92 3.99 9.46
CA ARG A 61 -3.62 4.67 9.23
C ARG A 61 -3.58 5.34 7.85
N PHE A 62 -4.13 4.71 6.81
CA PHE A 62 -4.20 5.31 5.49
C PHE A 62 -5.03 6.62 5.49
N GLU A 63 -6.17 6.62 6.18
CA GLU A 63 -7.03 7.79 6.34
C GLU A 63 -6.29 8.90 7.10
N MET A 64 -5.67 8.59 8.24
CA MET A 64 -4.84 9.55 8.98
C MET A 64 -3.73 10.17 8.12
N GLY A 65 -3.07 9.38 7.27
CA GLY A 65 -2.06 9.87 6.34
C GLY A 65 -2.63 10.84 5.30
N CYS A 66 -3.83 10.57 4.79
CA CYS A 66 -4.55 11.47 3.89
C CYS A 66 -4.90 12.81 4.55
N GLU A 67 -5.15 12.79 5.86
CA GLU A 67 -5.52 13.98 6.62
C GLU A 67 -4.36 14.92 6.96
N ARG A 68 -3.11 14.44 6.89
CA ARG A 68 -1.94 15.24 7.27
C ARG A 68 -1.80 16.51 6.41
N GLY A 69 -1.35 17.60 7.03
CA GLY A 69 -1.09 18.87 6.33
C GLY A 69 0.13 18.81 5.41
N LEU A 70 1.19 18.10 5.81
CA LEU A 70 2.40 17.91 5.02
C LEU A 70 2.50 16.48 4.50
N GLU A 71 2.85 16.31 3.22
CA GLU A 71 3.02 14.99 2.59
C GLU A 71 4.04 14.13 3.36
N VAL A 72 5.15 14.73 3.79
CA VAL A 72 6.22 14.01 4.48
C VAL A 72 5.81 13.49 5.87
N GLU A 73 4.87 14.15 6.54
CA GLU A 73 4.31 13.67 7.81
C GLU A 73 3.38 12.47 7.62
N ALA A 74 2.75 12.36 6.44
CA ALA A 74 1.88 11.22 6.10
C ALA A 74 2.66 9.92 5.90
N LEU A 75 3.97 10.01 5.63
CA LEU A 75 4.81 8.85 5.36
C LEU A 75 4.77 7.82 6.50
N SER A 76 4.83 8.28 7.74
CA SER A 76 4.80 7.39 8.90
C SER A 76 3.48 6.64 9.01
N ASP A 77 2.36 7.29 8.66
CA ASP A 77 1.06 6.65 8.68
C ASP A 77 0.96 5.59 7.56
N TYR A 78 1.44 5.90 6.35
CA TYR A 78 1.48 4.94 5.24
C TYR A 78 2.39 3.73 5.53
N LEU A 79 3.60 3.97 6.05
CA LEU A 79 4.52 2.89 6.40
C LEU A 79 4.01 2.03 7.54
N LEU A 80 3.29 2.62 8.51
CA LEU A 80 2.65 1.86 9.56
C LEU A 80 1.53 0.96 9.01
N GLY A 81 0.67 1.49 8.13
CA GLY A 81 -0.34 0.67 7.44
C GLY A 81 0.28 -0.49 6.66
N LEU A 82 1.34 -0.23 5.88
CA LEU A 82 2.08 -1.27 5.16
C LEU A 82 2.70 -2.32 6.10
N ARG A 83 3.33 -1.88 7.20
CA ARG A 83 3.90 -2.79 8.21
C ARG A 83 2.83 -3.70 8.81
N ALA A 84 1.62 -3.19 9.08
CA ALA A 84 0.55 -4.03 9.61
C ALA A 84 0.12 -5.11 8.62
N LEU A 85 0.07 -4.80 7.32
CA LEU A 85 -0.38 -5.74 6.30
C LEU A 85 0.64 -6.85 5.98
N VAL A 86 1.94 -6.55 5.94
CA VAL A 86 2.97 -7.51 5.50
C VAL A 86 4.00 -7.89 6.58
N GLY A 87 3.96 -7.21 7.72
CA GLY A 87 4.82 -7.49 8.86
C GLY A 87 4.38 -8.74 9.62
N ASP A 88 5.25 -9.23 10.49
CA ASP A 88 4.82 -10.17 11.53
C ASP A 88 4.18 -9.40 12.71
N ALA A 89 3.44 -10.13 13.56
CA ALA A 89 2.82 -9.59 14.77
C ALA A 89 3.84 -9.02 15.78
N GLY A 90 5.15 -9.18 15.52
CA GLY A 90 6.23 -8.94 16.45
C GLY A 90 7.28 -7.96 15.97
N ASN A 91 7.00 -7.11 14.97
CA ASN A 91 7.91 -6.18 14.26
C ASN A 91 8.89 -6.81 13.26
N GLY A 92 8.37 -7.22 12.10
CA GLY A 92 9.17 -7.71 10.98
C GLY A 92 10.33 -6.77 10.65
N LEU A 93 11.49 -7.34 10.34
CA LEU A 93 12.67 -6.56 9.96
C LEU A 93 12.38 -5.77 8.66
N GLU A 94 12.83 -4.52 8.58
CA GLU A 94 12.64 -3.66 7.39
C GLU A 94 12.98 -4.35 6.06
N PRO A 95 14.07 -5.15 5.94
CA PRO A 95 14.38 -5.87 4.70
C PRO A 95 13.31 -6.90 4.32
N ALA A 96 12.76 -7.63 5.29
CA ALA A 96 11.71 -8.61 5.02
C ALA A 96 10.42 -7.94 4.54
N ILE A 97 10.05 -6.81 5.17
CA ILE A 97 8.90 -6.01 4.73
C ILE A 97 9.12 -5.46 3.33
N ALA A 98 10.32 -4.92 3.03
CA ALA A 98 10.64 -4.39 1.71
C ALA A 98 10.56 -5.48 0.63
N GLY A 99 11.11 -6.67 0.89
CA GLY A 99 11.05 -7.80 -0.04
C GLY A 99 9.61 -8.26 -0.31
N ARG A 100 8.77 -8.35 0.74
CA ARG A 100 7.35 -8.70 0.58
C ARG A 100 6.56 -7.65 -0.21
N LEU A 101 6.78 -6.38 0.08
CA LEU A 101 6.12 -5.29 -0.66
C LEU A 101 6.55 -5.28 -2.12
N ALA A 102 7.83 -5.49 -2.41
CA ALA A 102 8.32 -5.63 -3.77
C ALA A 102 7.68 -6.81 -4.49
N ALA A 103 7.54 -7.96 -3.82
CA ALA A 103 6.90 -9.14 -4.38
C ALA A 103 5.42 -8.91 -4.76
N LEU A 104 4.69 -8.16 -3.94
CA LEU A 104 3.27 -7.83 -4.17
C LEU A 104 3.07 -6.71 -5.20
N CYS A 105 3.98 -5.72 -5.24
CA CYS A 105 3.77 -4.48 -5.99
C CYS A 105 4.51 -4.42 -7.34
N ALA A 106 5.44 -5.34 -7.60
CA ALA A 106 6.30 -5.30 -8.78
C ALA A 106 6.47 -6.69 -9.44
N PRO A 107 6.58 -6.75 -10.78
CA PRO A 107 6.95 -7.97 -11.48
C PRO A 107 8.38 -8.39 -11.09
N ALA A 108 8.70 -9.67 -11.24
CA ALA A 108 9.96 -10.27 -10.77
C ALA A 108 11.23 -9.50 -11.16
N ALA A 109 11.28 -8.98 -12.40
CA ALA A 109 12.41 -8.20 -12.91
C ALA A 109 12.64 -6.87 -12.18
N ASP A 110 11.58 -6.23 -11.69
CA ASP A 110 11.62 -4.89 -11.09
C ASP A 110 11.63 -4.93 -9.55
N ARG A 111 11.56 -6.13 -8.94
CA ARG A 111 11.52 -6.30 -7.48
C ARG A 111 12.73 -5.70 -6.76
N PRO A 112 13.99 -5.83 -7.25
CA PRO A 112 15.14 -5.23 -6.57
C PRO A 112 15.04 -3.71 -6.47
N ASP A 113 14.55 -3.06 -7.54
CA ASP A 113 14.35 -1.62 -7.57
C ASP A 113 13.22 -1.21 -6.62
N ALA A 114 12.08 -1.92 -6.66
CA ALA A 114 10.96 -1.68 -5.76
C ALA A 114 11.37 -1.86 -4.27
N GLU A 115 12.16 -2.88 -3.95
CA GLU A 115 12.69 -3.09 -2.59
C GLU A 115 13.58 -1.90 -2.16
N GLY A 116 14.46 -1.44 -3.04
CA GLY A 116 15.32 -0.27 -2.80
C GLY A 116 14.50 0.99 -2.51
N ARG A 117 13.40 1.20 -3.24
CA ARG A 117 12.48 2.33 -3.06
C ARG A 117 11.74 2.26 -1.72
N VAL A 118 11.30 1.07 -1.31
CA VAL A 118 10.67 0.89 0.02
C VAL A 118 11.67 1.13 1.15
N ARG A 119 12.91 0.64 1.02
CA ARG A 119 13.98 0.90 2.00
C ARG A 119 14.34 2.39 2.09
N LEU A 120 14.28 3.10 0.96
CA LEU A 120 14.43 4.54 0.93
C LEU A 120 13.32 5.25 1.71
N ALA A 121 12.07 4.76 1.61
CA ALA A 121 10.94 5.28 2.38
C ALA A 121 11.16 5.14 3.90
N PHE A 122 11.63 3.98 4.38
CA PHE A 122 11.97 3.81 5.80
C PHE A 122 13.12 4.72 6.24
N THR A 123 14.11 4.94 5.38
CA THR A 123 15.21 5.87 5.67
C THR A 123 14.72 7.30 5.79
N LEU A 124 13.83 7.73 4.89
CA LEU A 124 13.22 9.05 4.92
C LEU A 124 12.34 9.24 6.17
N GLU A 125 11.53 8.26 6.55
CA GLU A 125 10.73 8.28 7.78
C GLU A 125 11.61 8.55 9.01
N ARG A 126 12.72 7.80 9.14
CA ARG A 126 13.67 8.01 10.24
C ARG A 126 14.27 9.41 10.22
N GLN A 127 14.67 9.93 9.07
CA GLN A 127 15.21 11.29 8.97
C GLN A 127 14.21 12.34 9.47
N VAL A 128 12.95 12.22 9.05
CA VAL A 128 11.86 13.14 9.41
C VAL A 128 11.58 13.08 10.91
N ILE A 129 11.52 11.87 11.49
CA ILE A 129 11.31 11.68 12.94
C ILE A 129 12.41 12.36 13.76
N HIS A 130 13.65 12.32 13.31
CA HIS A 130 14.79 12.95 14.00
C HIS A 130 14.92 14.45 13.69
N GLY A 131 13.94 15.06 13.02
CA GLY A 131 13.96 16.47 12.63
C GLY A 131 14.99 16.80 11.55
N GLY A 132 15.55 15.80 10.89
CA GLY A 132 16.43 15.97 9.75
C GLY A 132 15.65 16.46 8.52
N GLY A 133 16.20 17.43 7.80
CA GLY A 133 15.70 17.76 6.47
C GLY A 133 15.92 16.58 5.51
N PRO A 134 15.03 16.36 4.54
CA PRO A 134 15.22 15.27 3.59
C PRO A 134 16.53 15.47 2.83
N ALA A 135 17.46 14.54 2.97
CA ALA A 135 18.71 14.53 2.20
C ALA A 135 18.55 13.96 0.77
N LEU A 136 17.30 13.63 0.40
CA LEU A 136 16.95 13.00 -0.86
C LEU A 136 16.55 14.05 -1.91
N GLU A 137 16.94 13.83 -3.16
CA GLU A 137 16.61 14.73 -4.28
C GLU A 137 15.08 14.87 -4.51
N SER A 138 14.27 13.87 -4.14
CA SER A 138 12.80 13.96 -4.26
C SER A 138 12.04 13.17 -3.18
N PRO A 139 11.82 13.76 -2.00
CA PRO A 139 11.08 13.13 -0.89
C PRO A 139 9.62 12.87 -1.24
N ARG A 140 9.02 13.78 -2.02
CA ARG A 140 7.62 13.66 -2.47
C ARG A 140 7.39 12.43 -3.33
N GLY A 141 8.36 12.07 -4.18
CA GLY A 141 8.25 10.86 -5.01
C GLY A 141 8.12 9.60 -4.16
N VAL A 142 8.95 9.49 -3.12
CA VAL A 142 8.96 8.35 -2.19
C VAL A 142 7.67 8.26 -1.39
N VAL A 143 7.16 9.40 -0.90
CA VAL A 143 5.87 9.45 -0.17
C VAL A 143 4.72 8.98 -1.06
N ARG A 144 4.62 9.51 -2.28
CA ARG A 144 3.55 9.16 -3.23
C ARG A 144 3.58 7.69 -3.64
N GLU A 145 4.76 7.10 -3.70
CA GLU A 145 4.91 5.69 -3.99
C GLU A 145 4.44 4.82 -2.82
N ALA A 146 4.83 5.15 -1.58
CA ALA A 146 4.32 4.47 -0.39
C ALA A 146 2.79 4.58 -0.27
N GLU A 147 2.22 5.77 -0.52
CA GLU A 147 0.78 5.98 -0.57
C GLU A 147 0.11 5.09 -1.64
N ARG A 148 0.69 5.04 -2.85
CA ARG A 148 0.15 4.25 -3.96
C ARG A 148 0.15 2.76 -3.64
N HIS A 149 1.24 2.24 -3.07
CA HIS A 149 1.32 0.84 -2.67
C HIS A 149 0.27 0.50 -1.62
N LEU A 150 0.14 1.30 -0.55
CA LEU A 150 -0.85 1.04 0.50
C LEU A 150 -2.28 1.10 -0.06
N ARG A 151 -2.58 2.12 -0.86
CA ARG A 151 -3.89 2.27 -1.50
C ARG A 151 -4.23 1.09 -2.40
N ALA A 152 -3.28 0.63 -3.22
CA ALA A 152 -3.48 -0.51 -4.12
C ALA A 152 -3.76 -1.80 -3.34
N LEU A 153 -2.94 -2.10 -2.32
CA LEU A 153 -3.11 -3.29 -1.49
C LEU A 153 -4.44 -3.28 -0.73
N LEU A 154 -4.78 -2.15 -0.10
CA LEU A 154 -6.06 -1.99 0.58
C LEU A 154 -7.22 -2.19 -0.39
N ARG A 155 -7.22 -1.52 -1.54
CA ARG A 155 -8.27 -1.69 -2.55
C ARG A 155 -8.42 -3.15 -2.97
N ASP A 156 -7.31 -3.82 -3.27
CA ASP A 156 -7.36 -5.19 -3.79
C ASP A 156 -7.86 -6.18 -2.73
N VAL A 157 -7.53 -5.97 -1.44
CA VAL A 157 -8.09 -6.75 -0.32
C VAL A 157 -9.57 -6.42 -0.09
N LEU A 158 -9.93 -5.15 -0.05
CA LEU A 158 -11.30 -4.68 0.21
C LEU A 158 -12.27 -5.14 -0.90
N CYS A 159 -11.80 -5.17 -2.15
CA CYS A 159 -12.57 -5.66 -3.29
C CYS A 159 -12.53 -7.19 -3.46
N GLY A 160 -11.76 -7.91 -2.63
CA GLY A 160 -11.66 -9.37 -2.67
C GLY A 160 -10.80 -9.95 -3.80
N TYR A 161 -9.97 -9.13 -4.46
CA TYR A 161 -8.99 -9.60 -5.45
C TYR A 161 -7.77 -10.25 -4.80
N LEU A 162 -7.50 -9.93 -3.54
CA LEU A 162 -6.36 -10.42 -2.79
C LEU A 162 -6.82 -10.92 -1.42
N GLU A 163 -6.19 -12.00 -0.95
CA GLU A 163 -6.48 -12.52 0.37
C GLU A 163 -5.98 -11.57 1.48
N PRO A 164 -6.66 -11.50 2.65
CA PRO A 164 -6.26 -10.59 3.72
C PRO A 164 -4.88 -10.87 4.34
N ASP A 165 -4.39 -12.12 4.33
CA ASP A 165 -3.06 -12.47 4.82
C ASP A 165 -1.98 -12.18 3.76
N LEU A 166 -1.72 -10.89 3.53
CA LEU A 166 -0.76 -10.42 2.52
C LEU A 166 0.66 -10.90 2.77
N ARG A 167 1.02 -11.13 4.04
CA ARG A 167 2.31 -11.72 4.40
C ARG A 167 2.45 -13.11 3.80
N ARG A 168 1.47 -13.99 4.02
CA ARG A 168 1.48 -15.35 3.46
C ARG A 168 1.57 -15.31 1.93
N VAL A 169 0.75 -14.48 1.29
CA VAL A 169 0.75 -14.34 -0.18
C VAL A 169 2.11 -13.87 -0.69
N ALA A 170 2.73 -12.88 -0.04
CA ALA A 170 4.04 -12.40 -0.43
C ALA A 170 5.13 -13.47 -0.25
N ASP A 171 5.11 -14.20 0.88
CA ASP A 171 6.07 -15.27 1.15
C ASP A 171 5.94 -16.42 0.13
N GLU A 172 4.73 -16.74 -0.32
CA GLU A 172 4.48 -17.72 -1.39
C GLU A 172 5.02 -17.27 -2.75
N ILE A 173 4.82 -16.01 -3.11
CA ILE A 173 5.38 -15.42 -4.34
C ILE A 173 6.91 -15.50 -4.29
N LEU A 174 7.52 -15.15 -3.16
CA LEU A 174 8.97 -15.17 -2.99
C LEU A 174 9.52 -16.61 -3.08
N ALA A 175 8.87 -17.56 -2.40
CA ALA A 175 9.25 -18.97 -2.45
C ALA A 175 9.15 -19.57 -3.86
N ALA A 176 8.08 -19.27 -4.59
CA ALA A 176 7.92 -19.71 -5.98
C ALA A 176 9.05 -19.18 -6.87
N THR A 177 9.41 -17.91 -6.75
CA THR A 177 10.50 -17.34 -7.54
C THR A 177 11.89 -17.87 -7.16
N ALA A 178 12.11 -18.21 -5.90
CA ALA A 178 13.35 -18.87 -5.48
C ALA A 178 13.47 -20.26 -6.13
N TYR A 179 12.39 -21.04 -6.11
CA TYR A 179 12.34 -22.36 -6.74
C TYR A 179 12.58 -22.30 -8.26
N GLU A 180 11.95 -21.36 -8.96
CA GLU A 180 12.17 -21.15 -10.40
C GLU A 180 13.64 -20.81 -10.70
N SER A 181 14.26 -19.93 -9.91
CA SER A 181 15.66 -19.56 -10.07
C SER A 181 16.63 -20.72 -9.81
N GLU A 182 16.33 -21.59 -8.85
CA GLU A 182 17.13 -22.79 -8.55
C GLU A 182 17.05 -23.79 -9.69
N LEU A 183 15.84 -24.08 -10.18
CA LEU A 183 15.61 -24.99 -11.31
C LEU A 183 16.34 -24.49 -12.57
N ASP A 184 16.25 -23.20 -12.87
CA ASP A 184 16.97 -22.55 -13.96
C ASP A 184 18.50 -22.70 -13.84
N ALA A 185 19.04 -22.59 -12.62
CA ALA A 185 20.46 -22.78 -12.38
C ALA A 185 20.87 -24.26 -12.60
N GLU A 186 20.06 -25.21 -12.14
CA GLU A 186 20.30 -26.64 -12.34
C GLU A 186 20.27 -27.03 -13.83
N LEU A 187 19.29 -26.52 -14.58
CA LEU A 187 19.18 -26.70 -16.04
C LEU A 187 20.43 -26.17 -16.75
N ARG A 188 20.88 -24.94 -16.44
CA ARG A 188 22.10 -24.36 -17.02
C ARG A 188 23.35 -25.19 -16.70
N VAL A 189 23.46 -25.74 -15.49
CA VAL A 189 24.57 -26.63 -15.10
C VAL A 189 24.51 -27.96 -15.86
N HIS A 190 23.32 -28.52 -16.07
CA HIS A 190 23.12 -29.74 -16.85
C HIS A 190 23.53 -29.53 -18.32
N ASP A 191 23.07 -28.45 -18.95
CA ASP A 191 23.43 -28.10 -20.33
C ASP A 191 24.93 -27.86 -20.48
N ALA A 192 25.56 -27.16 -19.54
CA ALA A 192 27.01 -26.94 -19.55
C ALA A 192 27.80 -28.24 -19.46
N ARG A 193 27.32 -29.23 -18.68
CA ARG A 193 27.94 -30.57 -18.58
C ARG A 193 27.75 -31.40 -19.85
N ALA A 194 26.58 -31.31 -20.49
CA ALA A 194 26.30 -31.97 -21.76
C ALA A 194 27.19 -31.45 -22.90
N VAL A 195 27.45 -30.13 -22.93
CA VAL A 195 28.35 -29.50 -23.93
C VAL A 195 29.83 -29.81 -23.66
N ALA A 196 30.23 -30.02 -22.40
CA ALA A 196 31.62 -30.29 -22.01
C ALA A 196 32.08 -31.75 -22.21
N SER A 197 31.22 -32.64 -22.71
CA SER A 197 31.58 -34.03 -23.05
C SER A 197 31.69 -34.21 -24.58
N PRO A 198 32.77 -33.76 -25.24
CA PRO A 198 33.00 -34.09 -26.64
C PRO A 198 33.45 -35.56 -26.75
N SER A 199 32.91 -36.24 -27.76
CA SER A 199 33.30 -37.60 -28.16
C SER A 199 34.74 -37.68 -28.65
#